data_AF-A0AAD4RUF2-F1
#
_entry.id   AF-A0AAD4RUF2-F1
#
_cell.length_a   1.000
_cell.length_b   1.000
_cell.length_c   1.000
_cell.angle_alpha   90.00
_cell.angle_beta   90.00
_cell.angle_gamma   90.00
#
_symmetry.space_group_name_H-M   'P 1'
#
loop_
_entity.id
_entity.type
_entity.pdbx_description
1 polymer ?
#
loop_
_entity_poly.entity_id
_entity_poly.type
_entity_poly.pdbx_seq_one_letter_code
_entity_poly.pdbx_strand_id
1 'polypeptide(L)'
;MPKILKEKSLTSINLWMNNAKSRSSTHYDPDHNLLCVVAGCKQVVLCPPSAVSSLYPMPIYSDASNHSCVGLEKPDLSTYSRAQNSMMLHQVDSGEVTIAVNFWWRSSIMTSLPEHMDAYFLRTILRRSA
;
A
#
# COMPACT_ATOMS: atom_id res chain seq x y z
N MET A 1 -23.05 5.68 -2.02
CA MET A 1 -21.71 6.04 -1.51
C MET A 1 -21.73 6.04 0.02
N PRO A 2 -20.74 5.43 0.70
CA PRO A 2 -20.65 5.41 2.16
C PRO A 2 -20.76 6.81 2.78
N LYS A 3 -21.52 6.96 3.88
CA LYS A 3 -21.76 8.26 4.50
C LYS A 3 -20.47 8.98 4.92
N ILE A 4 -19.46 8.23 5.36
CA ILE A 4 -18.14 8.74 5.76
C ILE A 4 -17.40 9.49 4.64
N LEU A 5 -17.76 9.24 3.37
CA LEU A 5 -17.12 9.88 2.23
C LEU A 5 -17.85 11.12 1.73
N LYS A 6 -19.04 11.47 2.26
CA LYS A 6 -19.85 12.58 1.73
C LYS A 6 -19.12 13.92 1.70
N GLU A 7 -18.25 14.16 2.67
CA GLU A 7 -17.50 15.41 2.83
C GLU A 7 -16.06 15.29 2.31
N LYS A 8 -15.69 14.15 1.72
CA LYS A 8 -14.34 13.91 1.21
C LYS A 8 -14.30 14.21 -0.29
N SER A 9 -13.34 15.01 -0.71
CA SER A 9 -13.00 15.17 -2.12
C SER A 9 -12.20 13.94 -2.57
N LEU A 10 -12.83 13.09 -3.38
CA LEU A 10 -12.20 11.86 -3.84
C LEU A 10 -11.16 12.15 -4.92
N THR A 11 -9.99 11.54 -4.80
CA THR A 11 -8.93 11.58 -5.81
C THR A 11 -9.07 10.47 -6.82
N SER A 12 -9.49 9.27 -6.38
CA SER A 12 -9.71 8.12 -7.25
C SER A 12 -10.74 7.15 -6.69
N ILE A 13 -11.37 6.40 -7.61
CA ILE A 13 -12.23 5.25 -7.31
C ILE A 13 -11.74 4.08 -8.15
N ASN A 14 -11.24 3.02 -7.51
CA ASN A 14 -10.65 1.88 -8.21
C ASN A 14 -11.50 0.63 -8.00
N LEU A 15 -11.81 -0.08 -9.09
CA LEU A 15 -12.44 -1.40 -9.06
C LEU A 15 -11.37 -2.49 -9.10
N TRP A 16 -11.50 -3.45 -8.18
CA TRP A 16 -10.69 -4.67 -8.15
C TRP A 16 -11.58 -5.88 -8.28
N MET A 17 -11.23 -6.76 -9.21
CA MET A 17 -11.94 -8.01 -9.45
C MET A 17 -10.93 -9.12 -9.71
N ASN A 18 -11.09 -10.24 -9.02
CA ASN A 18 -10.29 -11.44 -9.21
C ASN A 18 -11.21 -12.66 -9.33
N ASN A 19 -10.85 -13.61 -10.20
CA ASN A 19 -11.54 -14.90 -10.36
C ASN A 19 -10.79 -16.09 -9.72
N ALA A 20 -9.67 -15.80 -9.07
CA ALA A 20 -8.87 -16.75 -8.32
C ALA A 20 -8.26 -16.04 -7.11
N LYS A 21 -7.70 -16.83 -6.18
CA LYS A 21 -6.97 -16.29 -5.03
C LYS A 21 -5.84 -15.39 -5.51
N SER A 22 -5.77 -14.19 -4.95
CA SER A 22 -4.75 -13.19 -5.28
C SER A 22 -4.15 -12.65 -3.99
N ARG A 23 -2.88 -12.30 -4.02
CA ARG A 23 -2.18 -11.67 -2.91
C ARG A 23 -1.42 -10.44 -3.40
N SER A 24 -1.59 -9.33 -2.70
CA SER A 24 -0.76 -8.13 -2.89
C SER A 24 0.46 -8.20 -1.97
N SER A 25 1.62 -7.76 -2.46
CA SER A 25 2.80 -7.51 -1.61
C SER A 25 2.52 -6.42 -0.57
N THR A 26 3.23 -6.44 0.55
CA THR A 26 3.15 -5.38 1.56
C THR A 26 3.64 -4.05 1.00
N HIS A 27 2.79 -3.04 1.14
CA HIS A 27 3.05 -1.68 0.70
C HIS A 27 2.32 -0.69 1.60
N TYR A 28 2.63 0.58 1.46
CA TYR A 28 1.80 1.65 1.98
C TYR A 28 1.33 2.53 0.82
N ASP A 29 0.30 3.32 1.09
CA ASP A 29 -0.20 4.31 0.16
C ASP A 29 -0.11 5.70 0.79
N PRO A 30 0.18 6.73 -0.01
CA PRO A 30 0.38 8.07 0.52
C PRO A 30 -0.96 8.78 0.81
N ASP A 31 -2.06 8.31 0.22
CA ASP A 31 -3.41 8.83 0.39
C ASP A 31 -4.24 7.96 1.34
N HIS A 32 -5.34 8.53 1.84
CA HIS A 32 -6.30 7.76 2.62
C HIS A 32 -7.15 6.87 1.72
N ASN A 33 -7.54 5.72 2.24
CA ASN A 33 -8.26 4.68 1.51
C ASN A 33 -9.45 4.15 2.30
N LEU A 34 -10.57 3.91 1.61
CA LEU A 34 -11.66 3.06 2.08
C LEU A 34 -11.82 1.88 1.12
N LEU A 35 -11.44 0.68 1.58
CA LEU A 35 -11.67 -0.58 0.87
C LEU A 35 -13.08 -1.11 1.19
N CYS A 36 -13.92 -1.20 0.18
CA CYS A 36 -15.27 -1.77 0.27
C CYS A 36 -15.32 -3.11 -0.48
N VAL A 37 -15.48 -4.22 0.24
CA VAL A 37 -15.72 -5.53 -0.37
C VAL A 37 -17.19 -5.62 -0.77
N VAL A 38 -17.44 -5.76 -2.07
CA VAL A 38 -18.79 -5.83 -2.65
C VAL A 38 -19.26 -7.27 -2.74
N ALA A 39 -18.36 -8.20 -3.10
CA ALA A 39 -18.61 -9.63 -3.16
C ALA A 39 -17.34 -10.41 -2.81
N GLY A 40 -17.49 -11.59 -2.22
CA GLY A 40 -16.37 -12.44 -1.81
C GLY A 40 -15.79 -12.06 -0.46
N CYS A 41 -14.49 -12.30 -0.28
CA CYS A 41 -13.79 -12.05 0.98
C CYS A 41 -12.39 -11.52 0.71
N LYS A 42 -11.97 -10.52 1.51
CA LYS A 42 -10.58 -10.08 1.58
C LYS A 42 -10.06 -10.21 3.00
N GLN A 43 -8.92 -10.88 3.19
CA GLN A 43 -8.18 -10.81 4.45
C GLN A 43 -7.22 -9.64 4.36
N VAL A 44 -7.40 -8.66 5.26
CA VAL A 44 -6.54 -7.48 5.34
C VAL A 44 -5.75 -7.52 6.63
N VAL A 45 -4.45 -7.37 6.50
CA VAL A 45 -3.48 -7.53 7.57
C VAL A 45 -2.83 -6.14 7.67
N LEU A 46 -3.03 -5.32 8.74
CA LEU A 46 -2.46 -3.94 8.91
C LEU A 46 -1.36 -3.74 10.00
N CYS A 47 -0.27 -3.04 9.66
CA CYS A 47 0.90 -2.71 10.48
C CYS A 47 0.80 -1.25 10.89
N PRO A 48 1.19 -0.90 12.12
CA PRO A 48 1.35 0.50 12.47
C PRO A 48 2.54 1.10 11.70
N PRO A 49 2.52 2.42 11.37
CA PRO A 49 3.65 3.09 10.72
C PRO A 49 4.98 2.97 11.49
N SER A 50 4.94 2.81 12.81
CA SER A 50 6.12 2.56 13.64
C SER A 50 6.87 1.26 13.30
N ALA A 51 6.23 0.32 12.61
CA ALA A 51 6.84 -0.93 12.17
C ALA A 51 7.68 -0.78 10.89
N VAL A 52 7.70 0.38 10.23
CA VAL A 52 8.37 0.60 8.92
C VAL A 52 9.82 0.11 8.89
N SER A 53 10.54 0.28 10.01
CA SER A 53 11.93 -0.17 10.12
C SER A 53 12.05 -1.68 9.90
N SER A 54 11.12 -2.47 10.43
CA SER A 54 11.11 -3.93 10.31
C SER A 54 10.56 -4.43 8.98
N LEU A 55 9.89 -3.56 8.21
CA LEU A 55 9.36 -3.87 6.89
C LEU A 55 10.38 -3.63 5.77
N TYR A 56 11.54 -3.03 6.04
CA TYR A 56 12.60 -2.75 5.04
C TYR A 56 12.00 -2.19 3.72
N PRO A 57 11.48 -0.96 3.71
CA PRO A 57 10.90 -0.40 2.50
C PRO A 57 11.94 -0.39 1.37
N MET A 58 11.46 -0.60 0.15
CA MET A 58 12.26 -0.45 -1.06
C MET A 58 12.87 0.96 -1.09
N PRO A 59 14.05 1.13 -1.72
CA PRO A 59 14.67 2.44 -1.82
C PRO A 59 13.71 3.46 -2.43
N ILE A 60 13.75 4.71 -1.96
CA ILE A 60 12.84 5.77 -2.41
C ILE A 60 12.88 6.01 -3.92
N TYR A 61 14.03 5.74 -4.55
CA TYR A 61 14.27 5.84 -6.00
C TYR A 61 13.76 4.63 -6.81
N SER A 62 13.32 3.56 -6.13
CA SER A 62 12.78 2.35 -6.76
C SER A 62 11.41 2.61 -7.39
N ASP A 63 11.10 1.87 -8.47
CA ASP A 63 9.77 1.88 -9.07
C ASP A 63 8.70 1.29 -8.14
N ALA A 64 9.10 0.53 -7.12
CA ALA A 64 8.25 -0.02 -6.07
C ALA A 64 8.57 0.60 -4.69
N SER A 65 8.93 1.88 -4.63
CA SER A 65 9.40 2.56 -3.40
C SER A 65 8.43 2.51 -2.22
N ASN A 66 7.13 2.30 -2.47
CA ASN A 66 6.13 2.14 -1.43
C ASN A 66 5.96 0.69 -0.95
N HIS A 67 6.71 -0.28 -1.50
CA HIS A 67 6.66 -1.69 -1.14
C HIS A 67 7.74 -2.08 -0.13
N SER A 68 7.52 -3.18 0.57
CA SER A 68 8.51 -3.86 1.40
C SER A 68 9.47 -4.71 0.57
N CYS A 69 10.76 -4.74 0.93
CA CYS A 69 11.73 -5.70 0.41
C CYS A 69 11.51 -7.12 0.95
N VAL A 70 10.74 -7.28 2.04
CA VAL A 70 10.58 -8.55 2.73
C VAL A 70 9.46 -9.35 2.08
N GLY A 71 9.80 -10.54 1.57
CA GLY A 71 8.83 -11.48 1.04
C GLY A 71 7.90 -12.04 2.12
N LEU A 72 6.63 -12.26 1.78
CA LEU A 72 5.58 -12.63 2.74
C LEU A 72 5.56 -14.11 3.12
N GLU A 73 5.84 -15.02 2.18
CA GLU A 73 5.71 -16.46 2.43
C GLU A 73 6.93 -17.06 3.12
N LYS A 74 8.12 -16.58 2.74
CA LYS A 74 9.41 -17.04 3.26
C LYS A 74 10.35 -15.84 3.36
N PRO A 75 10.18 -14.98 4.38
CA PRO A 75 11.07 -13.85 4.57
C PRO A 75 12.49 -14.36 4.81
N ASP A 76 13.46 -13.79 4.09
CA ASP A 76 14.87 -14.06 4.34
C ASP A 76 15.30 -13.33 5.62
N LEU A 77 15.16 -13.99 6.77
CA LEU A 77 15.52 -13.43 8.06
C LEU A 77 17.04 -13.29 8.26
N SER A 78 17.87 -13.89 7.40
CA SER A 78 19.31 -13.69 7.44
C SER A 78 19.68 -12.27 6.96
N THR A 79 19.01 -11.82 5.89
CA THR A 79 19.15 -10.46 5.34
C THR A 79 18.28 -9.45 6.09
N TYR A 80 17.06 -9.86 6.48
CA TYR A 80 16.03 -8.99 7.06
C TYR A 80 15.71 -9.34 8.52
N SER A 81 16.73 -9.42 9.37
CA SER A 81 16.60 -9.89 10.77
C SER A 81 15.53 -9.16 11.60
N ARG A 82 15.29 -7.86 11.37
CA ARG A 82 14.25 -7.10 12.08
C ARG A 82 12.83 -7.54 11.73
N ALA A 83 12.64 -8.18 10.57
CA ALA A 83 11.34 -8.66 10.12
C ALA A 83 10.79 -9.79 11.01
N GLN A 84 11.66 -10.46 11.78
CA GLN A 84 11.25 -11.48 12.74
C GLN A 84 10.30 -10.93 13.83
N ASN A 85 10.43 -9.64 14.16
CA ASN A 85 9.62 -8.97 15.17
C ASN A 85 8.43 -8.19 14.59
N SER A 86 8.37 -8.00 13.26
CA SER A 86 7.19 -7.44 12.62
C SER A 86 6.27 -8.57 12.20
N MET A 87 5.12 -8.62 12.85
CA MET A 87 3.93 -9.19 12.21
C MET A 87 3.73 -8.34 10.94
N MET A 88 4.00 -8.89 9.75
CA MET A 88 3.99 -8.15 8.49
C MET A 88 2.55 -7.92 8.06
N LEU A 89 2.15 -6.66 7.89
CA LEU A 89 0.74 -6.31 7.78
C LEU A 89 0.52 -5.06 6.86
N HIS A 90 0.48 -5.26 5.55
CA HIS A 90 -0.46 -4.59 4.62
C HIS A 90 -0.68 -5.53 3.45
N GLN A 91 -1.36 -6.64 3.73
CA GLN A 91 -1.61 -7.71 2.77
C GLN A 91 -3.11 -7.82 2.57
N VAL A 92 -3.53 -7.86 1.31
CA VAL A 92 -4.92 -8.08 0.93
C VAL A 92 -5.00 -9.39 0.16
N ASP A 93 -5.42 -10.45 0.83
CA ASP A 93 -5.69 -11.73 0.17
C ASP A 93 -7.14 -11.77 -0.29
N SER A 94 -7.38 -12.06 -1.57
CA SER A 94 -8.73 -12.28 -2.09
C SER A 94 -9.10 -13.77 -2.03
N GLY A 95 -10.35 -14.07 -1.67
CA GLY A 95 -10.96 -15.39 -1.93
C GLY A 95 -11.16 -15.64 -3.43
N GLU A 96 -11.71 -16.81 -3.80
CA GLU A 96 -11.78 -17.24 -5.22
C GLU A 96 -12.46 -16.23 -6.14
N VAL A 97 -13.68 -15.79 -5.81
CA VAL A 97 -14.33 -14.70 -6.54
C VAL A 97 -14.48 -13.53 -5.59
N THR A 98 -13.80 -12.42 -5.89
CA THR A 98 -13.82 -11.22 -5.06
C THR A 98 -13.98 -9.98 -5.92
N ILE A 99 -14.90 -9.10 -5.52
CA ILE A 99 -15.09 -7.77 -6.07
C ILE A 99 -14.94 -6.76 -4.94
N ALA A 100 -14.07 -5.77 -5.12
CA ALA A 100 -13.88 -4.69 -4.16
C ALA A 100 -13.72 -3.34 -4.86
N VAL A 101 -14.08 -2.28 -4.15
CA VAL A 101 -13.91 -0.89 -4.60
C VAL A 101 -13.11 -0.12 -3.57
N ASN A 102 -12.05 0.54 -4.01
CA ASN A 102 -11.30 1.48 -3.19
C ASN A 102 -11.74 2.91 -3.48
N PHE A 103 -11.95 3.69 -2.43
CA PHE A 103 -12.17 5.12 -2.51
C PHE A 103 -10.97 5.82 -1.89
N TRP A 104 -10.32 6.70 -2.66
CA TRP A 104 -9.13 7.41 -2.24
C TRP A 104 -9.41 8.90 -2.05
N TRP A 105 -8.80 9.50 -1.04
CA TRP A 105 -8.78 10.96 -0.86
C TRP A 105 -7.45 11.41 -0.29
N ARG A 106 -7.08 12.67 -0.59
CA ARG A 106 -5.77 13.20 -0.20
C ARG A 106 -5.52 13.11 1.29
N SER A 107 -4.34 12.62 1.66
CA SER A 107 -3.84 12.75 3.03
C SER A 107 -3.31 14.16 3.30
N SER A 108 -3.09 14.49 4.58
CA SER A 108 -2.41 15.72 4.97
C SER A 108 -0.99 15.81 4.37
N ILE A 109 -0.28 14.67 4.32
CA ILE A 109 1.07 14.59 3.75
C ILE A 109 1.02 14.91 2.25
N MET A 110 0.11 14.29 1.49
CA MET A 110 0.01 14.57 0.05
C MET A 110 -0.53 15.96 -0.26
N THR A 111 -1.24 16.60 0.67
CA THR A 111 -1.64 18.00 0.52
C THR A 111 -0.44 18.96 0.55
N SER A 112 0.70 18.53 1.13
CA SER A 112 1.94 19.31 1.13
C SER A 112 2.82 19.13 -0.12
N LEU A 113 2.45 18.22 -1.03
CA LEU A 113 3.08 18.04 -2.35
C LEU A 113 2.14 18.64 -3.41
N PRO A 114 2.32 19.91 -3.79
CA PRO A 114 1.34 20.66 -4.56
C PRO A 114 1.17 20.13 -5.98
N GLU A 115 2.23 19.58 -6.59
CA GLU A 115 2.16 19.04 -7.94
C GLU A 115 2.03 17.52 -7.94
N HIS A 116 1.17 17.01 -8.83
CA HIS A 116 0.95 15.57 -9.01
C HIS A 116 2.24 14.78 -9.32
N MET A 117 3.24 15.44 -9.91
CA MET A 117 4.49 14.82 -10.34
C MET A 117 5.67 15.02 -9.37
N ASP A 118 5.49 15.74 -8.27
CA ASP A 118 6.58 16.04 -7.33
C ASP A 118 7.27 14.77 -6.81
N ALA A 119 6.47 13.78 -6.39
CA ALA A 119 6.98 12.50 -5.92
C ALA A 119 7.78 11.76 -7.01
N TYR A 120 7.32 11.82 -8.27
CA TYR A 120 7.98 11.19 -9.41
C TYR A 120 9.30 11.88 -9.76
N PHE A 121 9.34 13.21 -9.79
CA PHE A 121 10.55 13.96 -10.10
C PHE A 121 11.60 13.78 -8.99
N LEU A 122 11.19 13.87 -7.73
CA LEU A 122 12.07 13.60 -6.59
C LEU A 122 12.70 12.20 -6.70
N ARG A 123 11.89 11.17 -6.98
CA ARG A 123 12.37 9.80 -7.21
C ARG A 123 13.41 9.73 -8.32
N THR A 124 13.14 10.37 -9.46
CA THR A 124 14.02 10.35 -10.65
C THR A 124 15.35 11.05 -10.37
N ILE A 125 15.33 12.17 -9.65
CA ILE A 125 16.53 12.90 -9.25
C ILE A 125 17.37 12.04 -8.30
N LEU A 126 16.75 11.48 -7.25
CA LEU A 126 17.45 10.62 -6.28
C LEU A 126 18.07 9.38 -6.95
N ARG A 127 17.40 8.79 -7.95
CA ARG A 127 17.92 7.66 -8.71
C ARG A 127 19.20 7.97 -9.48
N ARG A 128 19.36 9.20 -9.97
CA ARG A 128 20.56 9.63 -10.71
C ARG A 128 21.73 9.95 -9.79
N SER A 129 21.46 10.18 -8.51
CA SER A 129 22.44 10.57 -7.49
C SER A 129 22.91 9.41 -6.60
N ALA A 130 22.31 8.23 -6.74
CA ALA A 130 22.63 7.00 -6.00
C ALA A 130 23.52 6.07 -6.85
#